data_AF-X1ABQ6-F1
#
_entry.id   AF-X1ABQ6-F1
#
_cell.length_a   1.000
_cell.length_b   1.000
_cell.length_c   1.000
_cell.angle_alpha   90.00
_cell.angle_beta   90.00
_cell.angle_gamma   90.00
#
_symmetry.space_group_name_H-M   'P 1'
#
loop_
_entity.id
_entity.type
_entity.pdbx_description
1 polymer ?
#
loop_
_entity_poly.entity_id
_entity_poly.type
_entity_poly.pdbx_seq_one_letter_code
_entity_poly.pdbx_strand_id
1 'polypeptide(L)'
;IKSGFTFRLGEILTFQAQNGAFVRSWSGTLALIVAIICMQAKLALVPFDIPEAETEIVGGPLIEYSGSGLAIYRLMKNMLMFTVPSF
;
A
#
# COMPACT_ATOMS: atom_id res chain seq x y z
N ILE A 1 -16.34 4.15 14.89
CA ILE A 1 -15.30 4.84 14.10
C ILE A 1 -15.16 6.25 14.67
N LYS A 2 -13.95 6.74 14.94
CA LYS A 2 -13.75 8.04 15.61
C LYS A 2 -14.30 9.24 14.82
N SER A 3 -14.39 9.13 13.49
CA SER A 3 -14.95 10.15 12.59
C SER A 3 -16.48 10.15 12.46
N GLY A 4 -17.23 9.55 13.39
CA GLY A 4 -18.71 9.62 13.35
C GLY A 4 -19.37 8.84 12.20
N PHE A 5 -18.72 7.76 11.72
CA PHE A 5 -19.18 6.89 10.61
C PHE A 5 -19.15 7.51 9.20
N THR A 6 -18.45 8.63 9.00
CA THR A 6 -18.24 9.16 7.65
C THR A 6 -17.15 8.40 6.89
N PHE A 7 -17.40 8.10 5.61
CA PHE A 7 -16.47 7.50 4.64
C PHE A 7 -15.74 8.52 3.74
N ARG A 8 -15.99 9.83 3.92
CA ARG A 8 -15.37 10.89 3.11
C ARG A 8 -14.02 11.28 3.71
N LEU A 9 -12.96 11.21 2.90
CA LEU A 9 -11.60 11.56 3.34
C LEU A 9 -11.50 13.00 3.86
N GLY A 10 -12.17 13.95 3.21
CA GLY A 10 -12.15 15.36 3.65
C GLY A 10 -12.63 15.56 5.08
N GLU A 11 -13.72 14.88 5.48
CA GLU A 11 -14.27 14.98 6.84
C GLU A 11 -13.40 14.25 7.87
N ILE A 12 -12.72 13.17 7.47
CA ILE A 12 -11.76 12.45 8.33
C ILE A 12 -10.54 13.34 8.61
N LEU A 13 -10.04 14.05 7.61
CA LEU A 13 -8.90 14.96 7.75
C LEU A 13 -9.23 16.17 8.64
N THR A 14 -10.40 16.78 8.49
CA THR A 14 -10.82 17.89 9.37
C THR A 14 -10.99 17.42 10.82
N PHE A 15 -11.52 16.21 11.02
CA PHE A 15 -11.61 15.61 12.36
C PHE A 15 -10.23 15.33 12.97
N GLN A 16 -9.27 14.84 12.18
CA GLN A 16 -7.90 14.58 12.62
C GLN A 16 -7.14 15.88 12.93
N ALA A 17 -7.41 16.97 12.21
CA ALA A 17 -6.82 18.28 12.49
C ALA A 17 -7.26 18.85 13.85
N GLN A 18 -8.50 18.60 14.27
CA GLN A 18 -9.04 19.12 15.52
C GLN A 18 -8.75 18.21 16.73
N ASN A 19 -8.80 16.88 16.56
CA ASN A 19 -8.70 15.91 17.65
C ASN A 19 -7.32 15.23 17.74
N GLY A 20 -6.40 15.58 16.84
CA GLY A 20 -5.07 14.98 16.73
C GLY A 20 -5.05 13.65 15.96
N ALA A 21 -3.83 13.14 15.72
CA ALA A 21 -3.62 11.93 14.92
C ALA A 21 -4.28 10.66 15.51
N PHE A 22 -4.95 9.88 14.66
CA PHE A 22 -5.62 8.63 15.07
C PHE A 22 -4.66 7.59 15.66
N VAL A 23 -3.37 7.65 15.29
CA VAL A 23 -2.29 6.77 15.76
C VAL A 23 -2.11 6.84 17.29
N ARG A 24 -2.51 7.95 17.93
CA ARG A 24 -2.37 8.13 19.38
C ARG A 24 -3.24 7.18 20.20
N SER A 25 -4.31 6.63 19.64
CA SER A 25 -5.09 5.57 20.30
C SER A 25 -4.55 4.19 20.02
N TRP A 26 -4.66 3.30 21.00
CA TRP A 26 -4.31 1.89 20.88
C TRP A 26 -4.90 1.21 19.63
N SER A 27 -6.18 1.43 19.35
CA SER A 27 -6.83 0.90 18.15
C SER A 27 -6.27 1.47 16.84
N GLY A 28 -5.87 2.74 16.83
CA GLY A 28 -5.24 3.38 15.68
C GLY A 28 -3.79 2.95 15.47
N THR A 29 -3.04 2.68 16.55
CA THR A 29 -1.70 2.10 16.46
C THR A 29 -1.74 0.70 15.84
N LEU A 30 -2.66 -0.16 16.30
CA LEU A 30 -2.85 -1.49 15.70
C LEU A 30 -3.25 -1.40 14.22
N ALA A 31 -4.16 -0.49 13.88
CA ALA A 31 -4.56 -0.26 12.49
C ALA A 31 -3.38 0.18 11.61
N LEU A 32 -2.49 1.04 12.13
CA LEU A 32 -1.29 1.48 11.42
C LEU A 32 -0.28 0.34 11.22
N ILE A 33 -0.05 -0.51 12.22
CA ILE A 33 0.83 -1.68 12.09
C ILE A 33 0.32 -2.62 10.99
N VAL A 34 -0.97 -2.94 11.02
CA VAL A 34 -1.59 -3.79 9.99
C VAL A 34 -1.51 -3.12 8.61
N ALA A 35 -1.78 -1.81 8.52
CA ALA A 35 -1.65 -1.07 7.28
C ALA A 35 -0.23 -1.18 6.70
N ILE A 36 0.82 -1.01 7.51
CA ILE A 36 2.21 -1.13 7.06
C ILE A 36 2.50 -2.53 6.48
N ILE A 37 2.07 -3.58 7.17
CA ILE A 37 2.26 -4.96 6.68
C ILE A 37 1.49 -5.17 5.36
N CYS A 38 0.25 -4.71 5.29
CA CYS A 38 -0.55 -4.80 4.07
C CYS A 38 0.03 -3.97 2.91
N MET A 39 0.66 -2.81 3.19
CA MET A 39 1.34 -2.00 2.18
C MET A 39 2.54 -2.75 1.57
N GLN A 40 3.35 -3.41 2.40
CA GLN A 40 4.46 -4.25 1.92
C GLN A 40 3.95 -5.39 1.03
N ALA A 41 2.89 -6.07 1.46
CA ALA A 41 2.26 -7.13 0.68
C ALA A 41 1.68 -6.61 -0.65
N LYS A 42 1.09 -5.42 -0.67
CA LYS A 42 0.49 -4.83 -1.87
C LYS A 42 1.54 -4.42 -2.91
N LEU A 43 2.71 -3.98 -2.46
CA LEU A 43 3.84 -3.62 -3.32
C LEU A 43 4.62 -4.84 -3.85
N ALA A 44 4.28 -6.05 -3.36
CA ALA A 44 5.00 -7.28 -3.64
C ALA A 44 6.51 -7.14 -3.40
N LEU A 45 6.88 -6.49 -2.29
CA LEU A 45 8.27 -6.37 -1.82
C LEU A 45 8.59 -7.55 -0.90
N VAL A 46 9.85 -7.99 -0.89
CA VAL A 46 10.35 -9.03 0.04
C VAL A 46 9.98 -8.62 1.48
N PRO A 47 9.26 -9.46 2.24
CA PRO A 47 9.07 -10.92 2.11
C PRO A 47 7.78 -11.39 1.39
N PHE A 48 7.01 -10.51 0.76
CA PHE A 48 5.70 -10.81 0.14
C PHE A 48 5.74 -10.72 -1.39
N ASP A 49 6.74 -11.31 -2.05
CA ASP A 49 6.96 -11.19 -3.50
C ASP A 49 6.46 -12.40 -4.32
N ILE A 50 5.48 -13.16 -3.80
CA ILE A 50 4.89 -14.35 -4.45
C ILE A 50 4.61 -14.18 -5.96
N PRO A 51 4.09 -13.04 -6.46
CA PRO A 51 3.80 -12.89 -7.90
C PRO A 51 5.02 -12.89 -8.82
N GLU A 52 6.19 -12.52 -8.30
CA GLU A 52 7.44 -12.42 -9.08
C GLU A 52 8.42 -13.53 -8.69
N ALA A 53 8.35 -14.06 -7.46
CA ALA A 53 9.25 -15.05 -6.85
C ALA A 53 10.12 -15.83 -7.84
N GLU A 54 11.28 -15.25 -8.19
CA GLU A 54 12.13 -15.73 -9.29
C GLU A 54 12.67 -17.14 -9.02
N THR A 55 12.89 -17.45 -7.75
CA THR A 55 13.39 -18.76 -7.29
C THR A 55 12.35 -19.87 -7.32
N GLU A 56 11.05 -19.53 -7.31
CA GLU A 56 9.96 -20.51 -7.20
C GLU A 56 9.12 -20.61 -8.48
N ILE A 57 8.85 -19.48 -9.14
CA ILE A 57 7.95 -19.39 -10.30
C ILE A 57 8.57 -18.63 -11.50
N VAL A 58 9.90 -18.50 -11.53
CA VAL A 58 10.69 -18.02 -12.68
C VAL A 58 10.34 -16.59 -13.12
N GLY A 59 9.70 -15.75 -12.29
CA GLY A 59 9.29 -14.39 -12.67
C GLY A 59 7.80 -14.21 -12.96
N GLY A 60 7.00 -15.26 -12.83
CA GLY A 60 5.54 -15.21 -12.94
C GLY A 60 5.06 -14.63 -14.29
N PRO A 61 3.99 -13.82 -14.31
CA PRO A 61 3.46 -13.25 -15.56
C PRO A 61 4.42 -12.33 -16.32
N LEU A 62 5.47 -11.81 -15.66
CA LEU A 62 6.38 -10.84 -16.26
C LEU A 62 7.36 -11.46 -17.24
N ILE A 63 7.54 -12.79 -17.22
CA ILE A 63 8.45 -13.51 -18.12
C ILE A 63 8.02 -13.41 -19.59
N GLU A 64 6.71 -13.23 -19.82
CA GLU A 64 6.14 -13.14 -21.17
C GLU A 64 6.32 -11.75 -21.78
N TYR A 65 6.65 -10.75 -20.95
CA TYR A 65 6.80 -9.37 -21.37
C TYR A 65 8.27 -8.99 -21.57
N SER A 66 8.53 -8.22 -22.63
CA SER A 66 9.85 -7.66 -22.92
C SER A 66 9.76 -6.19 -23.36
N GLY A 67 10.90 -5.50 -23.37
CA GLY A 67 11.03 -4.14 -23.91
C GLY A 67 10.04 -3.13 -23.30
N SER A 68 9.18 -2.56 -24.16
CA SER A 68 8.23 -1.51 -23.78
C SER A 68 7.15 -1.96 -22.80
N GLY A 69 6.66 -3.21 -22.92
CA GLY A 69 5.65 -3.74 -22.00
C GLY A 69 6.17 -3.86 -20.57
N LEU A 70 7.40 -4.37 -20.42
CA LEU A 70 8.09 -4.44 -19.14
C LEU A 70 8.40 -3.04 -18.58
N ALA A 71 8.73 -2.07 -19.43
CA ALA A 71 8.99 -0.69 -19.01
C ALA A 71 7.74 -0.02 -18.42
N ILE A 72 6.56 -0.21 -19.03
CA ILE A 72 5.29 0.32 -18.52
C ILE A 72 4.94 -0.33 -17.18
N TYR A 73 5.11 -1.65 -17.06
CA TYR A 73 4.88 -2.35 -15.79
C TYR A 73 5.79 -1.81 -14.67
N ARG A 74 7.08 -1.63 -14.94
CA ARG A 74 8.03 -1.06 -13.98
C ARG A 74 7.66 0.38 -13.60
N LEU A 75 7.21 1.18 -14.55
CA LEU A 75 6.70 2.53 -14.28
C LEU A 75 5.48 2.48 -13.34
N MET A 76 4.52 1.59 -13.61
CA MET A 76 3.35 1.40 -12.75
C MET A 76 3.74 0.95 -11.33
N LYS A 77 4.71 0.02 -11.19
CA LYS A 77 5.22 -0.43 -9.88
C LYS A 77 5.85 0.73 -9.11
N ASN A 78 6.60 1.60 -9.78
CA ASN A 78 7.18 2.80 -9.19
C ASN A 78 6.13 3.85 -8.79
N MET A 79 5.09 4.05 -9.61
CA MET A 79 3.97 4.93 -9.24
C MET A 79 3.22 4.38 -8.01
N LEU A 80 2.99 3.07 -7.95
CA LEU A 80 2.36 2.42 -6.80
C LEU A 80 3.19 2.60 -5.52
N MET A 81 4.52 2.47 -5.60
CA MET A 81 5.43 2.71 -4.48
C MET A 81 5.31 4.13 -3.91
N PHE A 82 5.02 5.12 -4.75
CA PHE A 82 4.77 6.50 -4.31
C PHE A 82 3.36 6.69 -3.76
N THR A 83 2.33 6.12 -4.40
CA THR A 83 0.94 6.34 -4.02
C THR A 83 0.57 5.67 -2.71
N VAL A 84 1.02 4.43 -2.47
CA VAL A 84 0.60 3.63 -1.30
C VAL A 84 0.97 4.29 0.05
N PRO A 85 2.17 4.84 0.25
CA PRO A 85 2.53 5.53 1.50
C PRO A 85 1.97 6.96 1.63
N SER A 86 1.48 7.54 0.52
CA SER A 86 0.98 8.93 0.50
C SER A 86 -0.45 9.08 1.04
N PHE A 87 -1.16 7.95 1.23
CA PHE A 87 -2.50 7.87 1.81
C PHE A 87 -2.45 7.43 3.27
#